data_AF-A0A2Y9TU92-F1
#
_entry.id   AF-A0A2Y9TU92-F1
#
_cell.length_a   1.000
_cell.length_b   1.000
_cell.length_c   1.000
_cell.angle_alpha   90.00
_cell.angle_beta   90.00
_cell.angle_gamma   90.00
#
_symmetry.space_group_name_H-M   'P 1'
#
loop_
_entity.id
_entity.type
_entity.pdbx_description
1 polymer ?
#
loop_
_entity_poly.entity_id
_entity_poly.type
_entity_poly.pdbx_seq_one_letter_code
_entity_poly.pdbx_strand_id
1 'polypeptide(L)'
;MKINRDLQNTILKILSNVYPNNIHREEWLPLLSVAGDKDTLVANLLYLEEHKLLSSGITRCVNDYMINLGQLRITNRGLDFLLNDGGVNAILDVSMIKYHDDTIQCFNDFIEKSNLDDIDKSKLTTKLKSLPVDTIKDIAIKLIDNGLERMPDGAHWLGRVLL
;
A
#
# COMPACT_ATOMS: atom_id res chain seq x y z
N MET A 1 -19.30 -21.70 -9.41
CA MET A 1 -18.88 -20.53 -8.60
C MET A 1 -19.25 -19.28 -9.39
N LYS A 2 -19.92 -18.28 -8.79
CA LYS A 2 -20.36 -17.06 -9.51
C LYS A 2 -19.21 -16.08 -9.80
N ILE A 3 -18.04 -16.30 -9.20
CA ILE A 3 -16.85 -15.46 -9.37
C ILE A 3 -16.15 -15.79 -10.70
N ASN A 4 -15.95 -14.77 -11.54
CA ASN A 4 -15.39 -14.89 -12.89
C ASN A 4 -14.31 -13.81 -13.11
N ARG A 5 -13.08 -14.24 -13.39
CA ARG A 5 -11.92 -13.34 -13.55
C ARG A 5 -12.00 -12.45 -14.79
N ASP A 6 -12.54 -12.96 -15.89
CA ASP A 6 -12.70 -12.19 -17.12
C ASP A 6 -13.75 -11.10 -16.95
N LEU A 7 -14.85 -11.42 -16.25
CA LEU A 7 -15.89 -10.44 -15.89
C LEU A 7 -15.31 -9.36 -14.97
N GLN A 8 -14.54 -9.74 -13.95
CA GLN A 8 -13.89 -8.79 -13.04
C GLN A 8 -12.97 -7.81 -13.78
N ASN A 9 -12.13 -8.33 -14.67
CA ASN A 9 -11.24 -7.51 -15.49
C ASN A 9 -12.04 -6.55 -16.40
N THR A 10 -13.11 -7.05 -17.00
CA THR A 10 -14.02 -6.25 -17.83
C THR A 10 -14.68 -5.12 -17.03
N ILE A 11 -15.19 -5.41 -15.82
CA ILE A 11 -15.76 -4.41 -14.91
C ILE A 11 -14.72 -3.31 -14.60
N LEU A 12 -13.53 -3.70 -14.18
CA LEU A 12 -12.49 -2.74 -13.82
C LEU A 12 -12.09 -1.85 -15.01
N LYS A 13 -11.91 -2.43 -16.21
CA LYS A 13 -11.58 -1.68 -17.43
C LYS A 13 -12.66 -0.67 -17.84
N ILE A 14 -13.93 -1.05 -17.71
CA ILE A 14 -15.03 -0.12 -18.00
C ILE A 14 -15.02 1.04 -16.99
N LEU A 15 -14.88 0.73 -15.70
CA LEU A 15 -14.82 1.75 -14.66
C LEU A 15 -13.57 2.64 -14.76
N SER A 16 -12.45 2.13 -15.24
CA SER A 16 -11.23 2.93 -15.47
C SER A 16 -11.41 3.92 -16.62
N ASN A 17 -12.14 3.54 -17.68
CA ASN A 17 -12.34 4.40 -18.86
C ASN A 17 -13.24 5.61 -18.56
N VAL A 18 -14.16 5.48 -17.59
CA VAL A 18 -15.05 6.57 -17.18
C VAL A 18 -14.50 7.40 -16.03
N TYR A 19 -13.44 6.95 -15.36
CA TYR A 19 -12.79 7.69 -14.28
C TYR A 19 -12.35 9.09 -14.74
N PRO A 20 -12.55 10.16 -13.93
CA PRO A 20 -13.06 10.18 -12.55
C PRO A 20 -14.59 10.24 -12.42
N ASN A 21 -15.33 10.15 -13.53
CA ASN A 21 -16.78 10.22 -13.54
C ASN A 21 -17.42 8.88 -13.16
N ASN A 22 -18.73 8.94 -12.88
CA ASN A 22 -19.53 7.74 -12.61
C ASN A 22 -19.93 7.04 -13.91
N ILE A 23 -20.23 5.75 -13.82
CA ILE A 23 -20.76 4.98 -14.93
C ILE A 23 -22.16 5.48 -15.33
N HIS A 24 -22.45 5.54 -16.63
CA HIS A 24 -23.77 5.86 -17.15
C HIS A 24 -24.48 4.60 -17.67
N ARG A 25 -25.71 4.77 -18.17
CA ARG A 25 -26.55 3.65 -18.61
C ARG A 25 -25.93 2.88 -19.79
N GLU A 26 -25.19 3.59 -20.64
CA GLU A 26 -24.61 3.09 -21.87
C GLU A 26 -23.49 2.06 -21.60
N GLU A 27 -22.71 2.25 -20.54
CA GLU A 27 -21.66 1.33 -20.13
C GLU A 27 -22.17 0.24 -19.17
N TRP A 28 -23.28 0.51 -18.46
CA TRP A 28 -23.91 -0.45 -17.54
C TRP A 28 -24.59 -1.62 -18.26
N LEU A 29 -25.31 -1.37 -19.35
CA LEU A 29 -26.04 -2.41 -20.08
C LEU A 29 -25.14 -3.55 -20.61
N PRO A 30 -23.96 -3.25 -21.21
CA PRO A 30 -22.98 -4.27 -21.57
C PRO A 30 -22.52 -5.13 -20.40
N LEU A 31 -22.30 -4.56 -19.21
CA LEU A 31 -21.88 -5.32 -18.02
C LEU A 31 -22.92 -6.35 -17.60
N LEU A 32 -24.19 -5.96 -17.58
CA LEU A 32 -25.28 -6.88 -17.27
C LEU A 32 -25.40 -8.00 -18.30
N SER A 33 -25.20 -7.68 -19.59
CA SER A 33 -25.23 -8.68 -20.66
C SER A 33 -24.06 -9.67 -20.57
N VAL A 34 -22.85 -9.19 -20.26
CA VAL A 34 -21.65 -10.04 -20.13
C VAL A 34 -21.72 -10.91 -18.87
N ALA A 35 -22.30 -10.41 -17.79
CA ALA A 35 -22.51 -11.18 -16.57
C ALA A 35 -23.55 -12.30 -16.73
N GLY A 36 -24.44 -12.19 -17.72
CA GLY A 36 -25.52 -13.15 -18.00
C GLY A 36 -26.70 -13.05 -17.03
N ASP A 37 -26.42 -12.83 -15.75
CA ASP A 37 -27.43 -12.62 -14.72
C ASP A 37 -26.99 -11.60 -13.65
N LYS A 38 -27.98 -11.02 -12.96
CA LYS A 38 -27.77 -9.98 -11.95
C LYS A 38 -26.99 -10.49 -10.74
N ASP A 39 -27.23 -11.73 -10.30
CA ASP A 39 -26.55 -12.25 -9.11
C ASP A 39 -25.07 -12.49 -9.37
N THR A 40 -24.72 -12.95 -10.58
CA THR A 40 -23.34 -13.11 -11.01
C THR A 40 -22.63 -11.76 -11.03
N LEU A 41 -23.29 -10.72 -11.56
CA LEU A 41 -22.73 -9.36 -11.53
C LEU A 41 -22.51 -8.87 -10.10
N VAL A 42 -23.53 -8.99 -9.23
CA VAL A 42 -23.46 -8.59 -7.81
C VAL A 42 -22.34 -9.33 -7.07
N ALA A 43 -22.22 -10.64 -7.26
CA ALA A 43 -21.18 -11.44 -6.61
C ALA A 43 -19.77 -10.96 -6.99
N ASN A 44 -19.54 -10.60 -8.26
CA ASN A 44 -18.24 -10.09 -8.70
C ASN A 44 -17.98 -8.66 -8.23
N LEU A 45 -18.99 -7.79 -8.22
CA LEU A 45 -18.88 -6.43 -7.70
C LEU A 45 -18.54 -6.42 -6.20
N LEU A 46 -19.24 -7.23 -5.40
CA LEU A 46 -18.96 -7.35 -3.96
C LEU A 46 -17.58 -7.93 -3.72
N TYR A 47 -17.18 -8.96 -4.47
CA TYR A 47 -15.83 -9.53 -4.36
C TYR A 47 -14.74 -8.49 -4.67
N LEU A 48 -14.90 -7.68 -5.71
CA LEU A 48 -13.95 -6.61 -6.04
C LEU A 48 -13.93 -5.51 -4.97
N GLU A 49 -15.06 -5.21 -4.35
CA GLU A 49 -15.17 -4.27 -3.23
C GLU A 49 -14.51 -4.80 -1.94
N GLU A 50 -14.61 -6.10 -1.65
CA GLU A 50 -13.88 -6.74 -0.54
C GLU A 50 -12.37 -6.58 -0.69
N HIS A 51 -11.86 -6.62 -1.93
CA HIS A 51 -10.46 -6.34 -2.26
C HIS A 51 -10.15 -4.83 -2.42
N LYS A 52 -11.13 -3.96 -2.16
CA LYS A 52 -11.03 -2.51 -2.24
C LYS A 52 -10.64 -2.00 -3.63
N LEU A 53 -10.92 -2.75 -4.69
CA LEU A 53 -10.61 -2.38 -6.09
C LEU A 53 -11.67 -1.47 -6.71
N LEU A 54 -12.89 -1.49 -6.17
CA LEU A 54 -13.98 -0.59 -6.54
C LEU A 54 -14.88 -0.32 -5.34
N SER A 55 -15.76 0.68 -5.44
CA SER A 55 -16.95 0.82 -4.61
C SER A 55 -18.15 0.40 -5.44
N SER A 56 -18.96 -0.53 -4.91
CA SER A 56 -20.02 -1.18 -5.70
C SER A 56 -21.33 -0.40 -5.72
N GLY A 57 -21.56 0.44 -4.70
CA GLY A 57 -22.85 1.11 -4.48
C GLY A 57 -24.00 0.12 -4.19
N ILE A 58 -23.69 -1.11 -3.79
CA ILE A 58 -24.68 -2.16 -3.58
C ILE A 58 -25.31 -2.03 -2.19
N THR A 59 -26.64 -2.04 -2.16
CA THR A 59 -27.42 -2.16 -0.92
C THR A 59 -28.26 -3.45 -0.97
N ARG A 60 -28.22 -4.23 0.11
CA ARG A 60 -29.02 -5.45 0.24
C ARG A 60 -30.45 -5.09 0.63
N CYS A 61 -31.41 -5.58 -0.15
CA CYS A 61 -32.85 -5.51 0.13
C CYS A 61 -33.38 -6.89 0.53
N VAL A 62 -34.65 -6.96 0.95
CA VAL A 62 -35.27 -8.17 1.54
C VAL A 62 -35.07 -9.42 0.67
N ASN A 63 -35.19 -9.31 -0.66
CA ASN A 63 -35.01 -10.42 -1.60
C ASN A 63 -34.23 -10.02 -2.87
N ASP A 64 -33.48 -8.92 -2.84
CA ASP A 64 -32.77 -8.42 -4.02
C ASP A 64 -31.59 -7.50 -3.63
N TYR A 65 -30.82 -7.07 -4.62
CA TYR A 65 -29.75 -6.09 -4.49
C TYR A 65 -30.06 -4.85 -5.31
N MET A 66 -29.95 -3.67 -4.70
CA MET A 66 -30.03 -2.40 -5.40
C MET A 66 -28.62 -1.90 -5.67
N ILE A 67 -28.35 -1.46 -6.90
CA ILE A 67 -27.04 -0.97 -7.33
C ILE A 67 -27.15 0.52 -7.63
N ASN A 68 -26.46 1.35 -6.85
CA ASN A 68 -26.38 2.78 -7.10
C ASN A 68 -25.25 3.10 -8.08
N LEU A 69 -25.60 3.34 -9.35
CA LEU A 69 -24.61 3.68 -10.39
C LEU A 69 -23.83 4.96 -10.09
N GLY A 70 -24.41 5.89 -9.32
CA GLY A 70 -23.70 7.11 -8.88
C GLY A 70 -22.64 6.86 -7.81
N GLN A 71 -22.59 5.65 -7.23
CA GLN A 71 -21.56 5.21 -6.28
C GLN A 71 -20.68 4.10 -6.85
N LEU A 72 -21.05 3.51 -7.98
CA LEU A 72 -20.27 2.49 -8.67
C LEU A 72 -19.06 3.14 -9.35
N ARG A 73 -17.88 2.99 -8.74
CA ARG A 73 -16.64 3.61 -9.23
C ARG A 73 -15.42 2.78 -8.88
N ILE A 74 -14.39 2.83 -9.73
CA ILE A 74 -13.08 2.23 -9.44
C ILE A 74 -12.34 3.02 -8.34
N THR A 75 -11.55 2.33 -7.52
CA THR A 75 -10.67 2.98 -6.53
C THR A 75 -9.27 3.20 -7.11
N ASN A 76 -8.42 3.94 -6.39
CA ASN A 76 -6.98 4.00 -6.70
C ASN A 76 -6.35 2.61 -6.78
N ARG A 77 -6.68 1.70 -5.85
CA ARG A 77 -6.17 0.32 -5.87
C ARG A 77 -6.64 -0.45 -7.10
N GLY A 78 -7.86 -0.22 -7.56
CA GLY A 78 -8.35 -0.81 -8.81
C GLY A 78 -7.59 -0.32 -10.03
N LEU A 79 -7.26 0.97 -10.08
CA LEU A 79 -6.44 1.54 -11.15
C LEU A 79 -5.01 0.98 -11.11
N ASP A 80 -4.39 0.97 -9.93
CA ASP A 80 -3.05 0.41 -9.71
C ASP A 80 -2.99 -1.09 -10.11
N PHE A 81 -4.06 -1.84 -9.82
CA PHE A 81 -4.18 -3.24 -10.22
C PHE A 81 -4.22 -3.42 -11.75
N LEU A 82 -4.85 -2.50 -12.49
CA LEU A 82 -4.91 -2.56 -13.96
C LEU A 82 -3.60 -2.15 -14.63
N LEU A 83 -2.89 -1.17 -14.06
CA LEU A 83 -1.62 -0.68 -14.59
C LEU A 83 -0.49 -1.70 -14.42
N ASN A 84 -0.68 -2.71 -13.56
CA ASN A 84 0.24 -3.83 -13.36
C ASN A 84 1.65 -3.39 -12.90
N ASP A 85 1.77 -2.16 -12.39
CA ASP A 85 2.99 -1.51 -11.91
C ASP A 85 3.01 -1.32 -10.38
N GLY A 86 1.96 -1.77 -9.68
CA GLY A 86 1.79 -1.59 -8.24
C GLY A 86 1.43 -0.16 -7.81
N GLY A 87 1.21 0.74 -8.77
CA GLY A 87 0.70 2.09 -8.56
C GLY A 87 1.55 3.01 -7.70
N VAL A 88 0.93 4.08 -7.17
CA VAL A 88 1.60 5.01 -6.24
C VAL A 88 2.09 4.30 -4.98
N ASN A 89 1.46 3.20 -4.59
CA ASN A 89 1.92 2.37 -3.47
C ASN A 89 3.30 1.76 -3.74
N ALA A 90 3.60 1.33 -4.98
CA ALA A 90 4.94 0.85 -5.33
C ALA A 90 6.00 1.96 -5.23
N ILE A 91 5.66 3.21 -5.59
CA ILE A 91 6.58 4.34 -5.44
C ILE A 91 6.84 4.65 -3.95
N LEU A 92 5.81 4.55 -3.11
CA LEU A 92 5.91 4.75 -1.65
C LEU A 92 6.68 3.61 -0.97
N ASP A 93 6.45 2.36 -1.38
CA ASP A 93 7.16 1.18 -0.87
C ASP A 93 8.63 1.18 -1.31
N VAL A 94 8.95 1.54 -2.56
CA VAL A 94 10.34 1.69 -3.01
C VAL A 94 11.08 2.77 -2.22
N SER A 95 10.40 3.88 -1.92
CA SER A 95 10.96 4.93 -1.06
C SER A 95 11.20 4.40 0.35
N MET A 96 10.24 3.65 0.93
CA MET A 96 10.37 3.03 2.25
C MET A 96 11.54 2.02 2.29
N ILE A 97 11.67 1.14 1.30
CA ILE A 97 12.78 0.18 1.16
C ILE A 97 14.11 0.92 1.08
N LYS A 98 14.20 1.99 0.27
CA LYS A 98 15.43 2.78 0.14
C LYS A 98 15.84 3.43 1.47
N TYR A 99 14.89 4.01 2.21
CA TYR A 99 15.18 4.54 3.55
C TYR A 99 15.69 3.47 4.52
N HIS A 100 15.19 2.23 4.40
CA HIS A 100 15.66 1.11 5.22
C HIS A 100 17.09 0.70 4.87
N ASP A 101 17.43 0.62 3.59
CA ASP A 101 18.78 0.33 3.15
C ASP A 101 19.78 1.41 3.60
N ASP A 102 19.40 2.69 3.47
CA ASP A 102 20.21 3.82 3.94
C ASP A 102 20.41 3.78 5.47
N THR A 103 19.37 3.41 6.23
CA THR A 103 19.45 3.28 7.69
C THR A 103 20.37 2.13 8.11
N ILE A 104 20.26 0.98 7.43
CA ILE A 104 21.13 -0.18 7.65
C ILE A 104 22.59 0.19 7.36
N GLN A 105 22.85 0.94 6.29
CA GLN A 105 24.19 1.39 5.95
C GLN A 105 24.76 2.31 7.04
N CYS A 106 23.98 3.28 7.54
CA CYS A 106 24.38 4.13 8.66
C CYS A 106 24.75 3.31 9.92
N PHE A 107 24.00 2.25 10.23
CA PHE A 107 24.33 1.36 11.34
C PHE A 107 25.63 0.58 11.11
N ASN A 108 25.84 0.08 9.90
CA ASN A 108 27.07 -0.62 9.55
C ASN A 108 28.28 0.30 9.68
N ASP A 109 28.18 1.54 9.17
CA ASP A 109 29.22 2.55 9.29
C ASP A 109 29.50 2.91 10.76
N PHE A 110 28.47 2.96 11.61
CA PHE A 110 28.62 3.18 13.05
C PHE A 110 29.33 2.01 13.74
N ILE A 111 28.96 0.77 13.40
CA ILE A 111 29.60 -0.45 13.93
C ILE A 111 31.07 -0.51 13.50
N GLU A 112 31.37 -0.17 12.24
CA GLU A 112 32.73 -0.20 11.70
C GLU A 112 33.66 0.80 12.44
N LYS A 113 33.15 2.00 12.74
CA LYS A 113 33.86 3.05 13.48
C LYS A 113 33.98 2.77 14.99
N SER A 114 33.34 1.73 15.51
CA SER A 114 33.42 1.39 16.93
C SER A 114 34.74 0.70 17.30
N ASN A 115 35.10 0.78 18.58
CA ASN A 115 36.26 0.08 19.16
C ASN A 115 36.01 -1.42 19.45
N LEU A 116 35.00 -2.02 18.82
CA LEU A 116 34.73 -3.46 18.92
C LEU A 116 35.78 -4.26 18.13
N ASP A 117 35.96 -5.53 18.48
CA ASP A 117 36.79 -6.45 17.70
C ASP A 117 36.07 -6.89 16.41
N ASP A 118 36.84 -7.41 15.44
CA ASP A 118 36.30 -7.77 14.12
C ASP A 118 35.23 -8.88 14.20
N ILE A 119 35.35 -9.75 15.19
CA ILE A 119 34.41 -10.84 15.44
C ILE A 119 33.05 -10.28 15.87
N ASP A 120 33.02 -9.34 16.82
CA ASP A 120 31.74 -8.78 17.30
C ASP A 120 31.15 -7.78 16.29
N LYS A 121 31.98 -7.05 15.55
CA LYS A 121 31.51 -6.24 14.40
C LYS A 121 30.78 -7.09 13.36
N SER A 122 31.36 -8.24 12.98
CA SER A 122 30.75 -9.16 12.02
C SER A 122 29.43 -9.76 12.53
N LYS A 123 29.37 -10.13 13.82
CA LYS A 123 28.14 -10.65 14.44
C LYS A 123 27.03 -9.59 14.45
N LEU A 124 27.34 -8.35 14.82
CA LEU A 124 26.37 -7.25 14.87
C LEU A 124 25.83 -6.93 13.48
N THR A 125 26.70 -6.81 12.48
CA THR A 125 26.33 -6.57 11.08
C THR A 125 25.41 -7.65 10.54
N THR A 126 25.76 -8.93 10.79
CA THR A 126 24.94 -10.07 10.37
C THR A 126 23.58 -10.07 11.04
N LYS A 127 23.53 -9.80 12.34
CA LYS A 127 22.28 -9.75 13.09
C LYS A 127 21.40 -8.61 12.61
N LEU A 128 21.96 -7.43 12.38
CA LEU A 128 21.24 -6.26 11.88
C LEU A 128 20.56 -6.51 10.53
N LYS A 129 21.25 -7.19 9.59
CA LYS A 129 20.68 -7.59 8.28
C LYS A 129 19.58 -8.65 8.38
N SER A 130 19.53 -9.42 9.47
CA SER A 130 18.53 -10.46 9.68
C SER A 130 17.24 -9.97 10.37
N LEU A 131 17.23 -8.72 10.86
CA LEU A 131 16.10 -8.17 11.60
C LEU A 131 14.97 -7.70 10.66
N PRO A 132 13.70 -7.81 11.09
CA PRO A 132 12.59 -7.17 10.41
C PRO A 132 12.76 -5.65 10.37
N VAL A 133 12.31 -5.06 9.27
CA VAL A 133 12.34 -3.60 9.03
C VAL A 133 11.79 -2.79 10.20
N ASP A 134 10.65 -3.20 10.77
CA ASP A 134 10.04 -2.46 11.88
C ASP A 134 10.90 -2.50 13.15
N THR A 135 11.64 -3.58 13.38
CA THR A 135 12.61 -3.67 14.49
C THR A 135 13.80 -2.74 14.27
N ILE A 136 14.23 -2.54 13.02
CA ILE A 136 15.33 -1.61 12.70
C ILE A 136 14.91 -0.17 13.00
N LYS A 137 13.65 0.21 12.69
CA LYS A 137 13.09 1.52 13.07
C LYS A 137 13.12 1.73 14.58
N ASP A 138 12.67 0.75 15.36
CA ASP A 138 12.66 0.84 16.82
C ASP A 138 14.07 1.00 17.41
N ILE A 139 15.05 0.31 16.83
CA ILE A 139 16.46 0.44 17.23
C ILE A 139 16.98 1.85 16.92
N ALA A 140 16.65 2.39 15.75
CA ALA A 140 17.06 3.74 15.36
C ALA A 140 16.51 4.80 16.32
N ILE A 141 15.23 4.73 16.67
CA ILE A 141 14.61 5.65 17.63
C ILE A 141 15.31 5.55 18.99
N LYS A 142 15.48 4.34 19.52
CA LYS A 142 16.16 4.13 20.81
C LYS A 142 17.59 4.66 20.82
N LEU A 143 18.31 4.51 19.70
CA LEU A 143 19.69 4.99 19.59
C LEU A 143 19.73 6.53 19.53
N ILE A 144 18.77 7.15 18.84
CA ILE A 144 18.58 8.61 18.84
C ILE A 144 18.26 9.10 20.25
N ASP A 145 17.31 8.48 20.96
CA ASP A 145 16.95 8.86 22.33
C ASP A 145 18.16 8.79 23.27
N ASN A 146 18.89 7.67 23.25
CA ASN A 146 20.11 7.51 24.05
C ASN A 146 21.22 8.51 23.64
N GLY A 147 21.29 8.86 22.36
CA GLY A 147 22.22 9.86 21.85
C GLY A 147 21.88 11.27 22.33
N LEU A 148 20.61 11.67 22.23
CA LEU A 148 20.11 12.97 22.66
C LEU A 148 20.27 13.18 24.16
N GLU A 149 20.03 12.14 24.97
CA GLU A 149 20.26 12.19 26.43
C GLU A 149 21.71 12.46 26.81
N ARG A 150 22.66 12.07 25.95
CA ARG A 150 24.10 12.19 26.18
C ARG A 150 24.74 13.32 25.37
N MET A 151 23.97 14.02 24.56
CA MET A 151 24.47 15.08 23.70
C MET A 151 24.46 16.43 24.44
N PRO A 152 25.63 17.06 24.64
CA PRO A 152 25.68 18.40 25.20
C PRO A 152 25.04 19.40 24.21
N ASP A 153 24.15 20.25 24.72
CA ASP A 153 23.46 21.32 23.97
C ASP A 153 22.71 20.85 22.69
N GLY A 154 22.17 19.63 22.71
CA GLY A 154 21.46 19.05 21.56
C GLY A 154 20.32 19.92 21.01
N ALA A 155 19.55 20.58 21.89
CA ALA A 155 18.47 21.48 21.49
C ALA A 155 18.98 22.73 20.74
N HIS A 156 20.13 23.28 21.16
CA HIS A 156 20.73 24.44 20.50
C HIS A 156 21.31 24.06 19.13
N TRP A 157 21.94 22.88 19.01
CA TRP A 157 22.38 22.36 17.72
C TRP A 157 21.19 22.15 16.77
N LEU A 158 20.11 21.55 17.25
CA LEU A 158 18.90 21.32 16.45
C LEU A 158 18.29 22.63 15.96
N GLY A 159 18.24 23.65 16.83
CA GLY A 159 17.79 24.98 16.48
C GLY A 159 18.57 25.61 15.32
N ARG A 160 19.89 25.43 15.27
CA ARG A 160 20.73 25.95 14.16
C ARG A 160 20.50 25.25 12.82
N VAL A 161 20.11 23.97 12.84
CA VAL A 161 19.91 23.18 11.62
C VAL A 161 18.51 23.44 11.02
N LEU A 162 17.51 23.65 11.87
CA LEU A 162 16.12 23.78 11.46
C LEU A 162 15.63 25.22 11.26
N LEU A 163 16.32 26.22 11.84
CA LEU A 163 15.96 27.65 11.81
C LEU A 163 17.13 28.47 11.26
#